data_AF-A0A3R7F581-F1
#
_entry.id   AF-A0A3R7F581-F1
#
_cell.length_a   1.000
_cell.length_b   1.000
_cell.length_c   1.000
_cell.angle_alpha   90.00
_cell.angle_beta   90.00
_cell.angle_gamma   90.00
#
_symmetry.space_group_name_H-M   'P 1'
#
loop_
_entity.id
_entity.type
_entity.pdbx_description
1 polymer ?
#
loop_
_entity_poly.entity_id
_entity_poly.type
_entity_poly.pdbx_seq_one_letter_code
_entity_poly.pdbx_strand_id
1 'polypeptide(L)'
;MRCPNCGRTVPAMRYCIYCGVKLPQALPSVSRPQPTLPSSKQVPSPVAPPTARKVRRPFFPGAKSEIEQLMSGITVLYERKASLLDFFQSGEVSERVFLKLYKEYSGKLNDYLKARAAKLDELRSTLEEKRNVLSDIAMRLEEIEIRAKVGEIDPVTYNQRVEKLKTEERGLNETVNSLNADVRALENILGDMKPSEIHDLEMKIRRSKSALEKMGEEGKVTQETLEFVKSDIEGMLRFLDSLIKDRKEKEKKLREQLETLQTRYKLSELSIEEYERRKREIQAEIDKIWE
;
A
#
# COMPACT_ATOMS: atom_id res chain seq x y z
N MET A 1 -4.70 -26.99 24.65
CA MET A 1 -4.17 -26.79 26.03
C MET A 1 -4.64 -25.43 26.54
N ARG A 2 -4.83 -25.20 27.85
CA ARG A 2 -5.15 -23.86 28.37
C ARG A 2 -3.87 -23.12 28.75
N CYS A 3 -3.80 -21.83 28.41
CA CYS A 3 -2.68 -20.98 28.83
C CYS A 3 -2.74 -20.79 30.35
N PRO A 4 -1.65 -21.06 31.09
CA PRO A 4 -1.63 -20.89 32.55
C PRO A 4 -1.72 -19.43 32.99
N ASN A 5 -1.42 -18.47 32.11
CA ASN A 5 -1.46 -17.05 32.44
C ASN A 5 -2.83 -16.41 32.16
N CYS A 6 -3.41 -16.62 30.97
CA CYS A 6 -4.67 -15.96 30.59
C CYS A 6 -5.90 -16.88 30.57
N GLY A 7 -5.74 -18.16 30.91
CA GLY A 7 -6.83 -19.15 30.99
C GLY A 7 -7.44 -19.57 29.64
N ARG A 8 -7.11 -18.88 28.53
CA ARG A 8 -7.67 -19.16 27.21
C ARG A 8 -7.14 -20.46 26.61
N THR A 9 -8.00 -21.19 25.91
CA THR A 9 -7.63 -22.39 25.15
C THR A 9 -6.78 -22.00 23.96
N VAL A 10 -5.63 -22.62 23.81
CA VAL A 10 -4.64 -22.34 22.77
C VAL A 10 -4.14 -23.63 22.10
N PRO A 11 -3.77 -23.57 20.80
CA PRO A 11 -3.13 -24.69 20.11
C PRO A 11 -1.76 -25.02 20.71
N ALA A 12 -1.23 -26.21 20.42
CA ALA A 12 0.06 -26.67 20.93
C ALA A 12 1.23 -25.93 20.25
N MET A 13 1.49 -24.70 20.70
CA MET A 13 2.57 -23.84 20.23
C MET A 13 3.52 -23.49 21.39
N ARG A 14 4.72 -23.00 21.08
CA ARG A 14 5.71 -22.60 22.11
C ARG A 14 5.27 -21.41 22.96
N TYR A 15 4.37 -20.56 22.45
CA TYR A 15 3.91 -19.35 23.11
C TYR A 15 2.39 -19.18 22.92
N CYS A 16 1.74 -18.55 23.89
CA CYS A 16 0.33 -18.21 23.83
C CYS A 16 0.09 -17.11 22.80
N ILE A 17 -0.82 -17.33 21.86
CA ILE A 17 -1.18 -16.34 20.82
C ILE A 17 -1.85 -15.08 21.37
N TYR A 18 -2.40 -15.13 22.59
CA TYR A 18 -3.15 -14.03 23.17
C TYR A 18 -2.32 -13.17 24.13
N CYS A 19 -1.37 -13.76 24.85
CA CYS A 19 -0.60 -13.04 25.87
C CYS A 19 0.92 -13.24 25.77
N GLY A 20 1.41 -13.97 24.76
CA GLY A 20 2.84 -14.16 24.51
C GLY A 20 3.59 -15.05 25.50
N VAL A 21 2.94 -15.56 26.55
CA VAL A 21 3.59 -16.42 27.56
C VAL A 21 4.01 -17.77 26.99
N LYS A 22 5.23 -18.22 27.33
CA LYS A 22 5.77 -19.52 26.91
C LYS A 22 4.93 -20.65 27.49
N LEU A 23 4.45 -21.54 26.63
CA LEU A 23 3.58 -22.65 27.01
C LEU A 23 4.42 -23.91 27.31
N PRO A 24 4.03 -24.75 28.29
CA PRO A 24 4.72 -26.01 28.57
C PRO A 24 4.65 -26.93 27.35
N GLN A 25 5.79 -27.35 26.81
CA GLN A 25 5.83 -28.32 25.72
C GLN A 25 5.56 -29.72 26.29
N ALA A 26 4.51 -30.39 25.82
CA ALA A 26 4.37 -31.82 26.02
C ALA A 26 5.41 -32.52 25.12
N LEU A 27 6.39 -33.19 25.74
CA LEU A 27 7.35 -34.03 25.02
C LEU A 27 6.61 -35.21 24.40
N PRO A 28 6.74 -35.47 23.09
CA PRO A 28 6.34 -36.76 22.53
C PRO A 28 7.37 -37.83 22.95
N SER A 29 6.87 -38.96 23.42
CA SER A 29 7.64 -40.16 23.72
C SER A 29 8.41 -40.65 22.48
N VAL A 30 9.72 -40.82 22.63
CA VAL A 30 10.60 -41.39 21.61
C VAL A 30 10.57 -42.92 21.73
N SER A 31 9.89 -43.59 20.81
CA SER A 31 10.11 -45.02 20.55
C SER A 31 11.24 -45.17 19.53
N ARG A 32 12.38 -45.64 20.03
CA ARG A 32 13.57 -46.06 19.26
C ARG A 32 13.26 -47.35 18.48
N PRO A 33 13.81 -47.52 17.27
CA PRO A 33 14.85 -48.55 17.12
C PRO A 33 16.07 -48.09 16.29
N GLN A 34 17.25 -48.51 16.74
CA GLN A 34 18.52 -48.56 15.98
C GLN A 34 18.40 -49.63 14.87
N PRO A 35 19.16 -49.57 13.74
CA PRO A 35 20.57 -49.98 13.80
C PRO A 35 21.56 -49.38 12.76
N THR A 36 22.85 -49.49 13.13
CA THR A 36 24.08 -49.71 12.32
C THR A 36 24.61 -48.67 11.30
N LEU A 37 25.80 -48.16 11.63
CA LEU A 37 26.84 -47.59 10.75
C LEU A 37 27.52 -48.70 9.90
N PRO A 38 28.17 -48.34 8.77
CA PRO A 38 29.63 -48.17 8.85
C PRO A 38 30.23 -46.99 8.04
N SER A 39 31.20 -46.35 8.69
CA SER A 39 32.53 -45.89 8.23
C SER A 39 32.75 -45.16 6.89
N SER A 40 33.19 -43.90 7.04
CA SER A 40 34.36 -43.24 6.45
C SER A 40 34.60 -43.25 4.94
N LYS A 41 34.58 -42.04 4.34
CA LYS A 41 35.62 -41.54 3.42
C LYS A 41 35.52 -40.01 3.30
N GLN A 42 36.59 -39.31 3.69
CA GLN A 42 36.85 -37.90 3.41
C GLN A 42 37.21 -37.70 1.93
N VAL A 43 36.57 -36.74 1.26
CA VAL A 43 37.02 -36.09 0.00
C VAL A 43 36.51 -34.62 0.02
N PRO A 44 37.25 -33.62 -0.52
CA PRO A 44 37.20 -32.22 -0.10
C PRO A 44 36.12 -31.35 -0.76
N SER A 45 35.85 -30.22 -0.11
CA SER A 45 34.94 -29.15 -0.54
C SER A 45 35.18 -28.63 -1.97
N PRO A 46 34.12 -28.42 -2.75
CA PRO A 46 34.11 -27.44 -3.83
C PRO A 46 33.53 -26.11 -3.31
N VAL A 47 34.28 -25.03 -3.56
CA VAL A 47 33.87 -23.64 -3.34
C VAL A 47 32.61 -23.36 -4.18
N ALA A 48 31.48 -23.09 -3.53
CA ALA A 48 30.27 -22.61 -4.19
C ALA A 48 30.31 -21.08 -4.35
N PRO A 49 29.86 -20.51 -5.48
CA PRO A 49 29.79 -19.06 -5.68
C PRO A 49 28.71 -18.44 -4.77
N PRO A 50 28.79 -17.12 -4.46
CA PRO A 50 27.81 -16.47 -3.60
C PRO A 50 26.47 -16.40 -4.32
N THR A 51 25.54 -17.29 -3.95
CA THR A 51 24.14 -17.18 -4.38
C THR A 51 23.58 -15.86 -3.90
N ALA A 52 23.13 -15.06 -4.87
CA ALA A 52 22.40 -13.82 -4.69
C ALA A 52 21.39 -13.95 -3.54
N ARG A 53 21.47 -12.99 -2.60
CA ARG A 53 20.51 -12.81 -1.51
C ARG A 53 19.10 -12.74 -2.11
N LYS A 54 18.36 -13.85 -2.08
CA LYS A 54 16.92 -13.83 -2.26
C LYS A 54 16.35 -13.02 -1.09
N VAL A 55 15.97 -11.77 -1.37
CA VAL A 55 15.22 -10.91 -0.47
C VAL A 55 13.99 -11.71 -0.03
N ARG A 56 13.97 -12.16 1.23
CA ARG A 56 12.79 -12.81 1.80
C ARG A 56 11.68 -11.75 1.85
N ARG A 57 10.74 -11.85 0.92
CA ARG A 57 9.53 -11.03 0.92
C ARG A 57 8.76 -11.28 2.21
N PRO A 58 8.35 -10.23 2.95
CA PRO A 58 7.41 -10.39 4.05
C PRO A 58 6.09 -10.95 3.51
N PHE A 59 5.73 -12.15 3.98
CA PHE A 59 4.47 -12.82 3.63
C PHE A 59 3.32 -12.12 4.34
N PHE A 60 2.42 -11.51 3.57
CA PHE A 60 1.13 -11.02 4.06
C PHE A 60 0.05 -12.05 3.65
N PRO A 61 -0.61 -12.73 4.60
CA PRO A 61 -1.67 -13.67 4.28
C PRO A 61 -2.89 -12.91 3.73
N GLY A 62 -3.24 -13.09 2.45
CA GLY A 62 -4.50 -12.60 1.88
C GLY A 62 -4.41 -11.92 0.51
N ALA A 63 -3.24 -11.40 0.11
CA ALA A 63 -3.06 -10.76 -1.20
C ALA A 63 -2.94 -11.82 -2.32
N LYS A 64 -3.73 -11.68 -3.39
CA LYS A 64 -3.71 -12.61 -4.54
C LYS A 64 -2.66 -12.21 -5.57
N SER A 65 -2.31 -10.92 -5.66
CA SER A 65 -1.29 -10.40 -6.59
C SER A 65 -0.07 -9.80 -5.88
N GLU A 66 1.07 -9.77 -6.58
CA GLU A 66 2.31 -9.12 -6.10
C GLU A 66 2.11 -7.62 -5.84
N ILE A 67 1.29 -6.96 -6.67
CA ILE A 67 0.95 -5.54 -6.52
C ILE A 67 0.13 -5.31 -5.26
N GLU A 68 -0.90 -6.12 -5.02
CA GLU A 68 -1.70 -6.04 -3.79
C GLU A 68 -0.82 -6.23 -2.54
N GLN A 69 0.08 -7.22 -2.57
CA GLN A 69 0.98 -7.49 -1.44
C GLN A 69 1.94 -6.32 -1.18
N LEU A 70 2.46 -5.71 -2.25
CA LEU A 70 3.33 -4.54 -2.19
C LEU A 70 2.59 -3.33 -1.60
N MET A 71 1.40 -3.03 -2.12
CA MET A 71 0.60 -1.88 -1.68
C MET A 71 0.11 -2.05 -0.24
N SER A 72 -0.42 -3.23 0.12
CA SER A 72 -0.79 -3.57 1.49
C SER A 72 0.40 -3.46 2.46
N GLY A 73 1.59 -3.89 2.03
CA GLY A 73 2.81 -3.76 2.82
C GLY A 73 3.17 -2.31 3.13
N ILE A 74 2.96 -1.39 2.17
CA ILE A 74 3.14 0.05 2.36
C ILE A 74 2.13 0.57 3.39
N THR A 75 0.84 0.29 3.20
CA THR A 75 -0.25 0.72 4.11
C THR A 75 0.01 0.28 5.54
N VAL A 76 0.29 -1.00 5.75
CA VAL A 76 0.55 -1.58 7.08
C VAL A 76 1.76 -0.93 7.75
N LEU A 77 2.79 -0.52 7.00
CA LEU A 77 3.95 0.13 7.60
C LEU A 77 3.66 1.57 8.04
N TYR A 78 2.84 2.32 7.31
CA TYR A 78 2.37 3.64 7.77
C TYR A 78 1.56 3.50 9.08
N GLU A 79 0.62 2.56 9.15
CA GLU A 79 -0.18 2.29 10.35
C GLU A 79 0.67 1.84 11.54
N ARG A 80 1.64 0.94 11.32
CA ARG A 80 2.56 0.47 12.35
C ARG A 80 3.45 1.59 12.87
N LYS A 81 3.93 2.48 12.00
CA LYS A 81 4.70 3.65 12.43
C LYS A 81 3.86 4.58 13.28
N ALA A 82 2.63 4.88 12.88
CA ALA A 82 1.71 5.70 13.67
C ALA A 82 1.38 5.04 15.03
N SER A 83 1.13 3.73 15.07
CA SER A 83 0.86 3.01 16.32
C SER A 83 2.09 2.92 17.23
N LEU A 84 3.29 2.79 16.65
CA LEU A 84 4.54 2.81 17.41
C LEU A 84 4.81 4.17 18.06
N LEU A 85 4.38 5.26 17.41
CA LEU A 85 4.41 6.60 18.01
C LEU A 85 3.49 6.68 19.23
N ASP A 86 2.29 6.10 19.19
CA ASP A 86 1.40 6.05 20.36
C ASP A 86 2.03 5.28 21.52
N PHE A 87 2.55 4.07 21.26
CA PHE A 87 3.18 3.25 22.30
C PHE A 87 4.37 3.96 22.95
N PHE A 88 5.12 4.74 22.17
CA PHE A 88 6.22 5.53 22.67
C PHE A 88 5.75 6.70 23.55
N GLN A 89 4.71 7.42 23.12
CA GLN A 89 4.12 8.53 23.89
C GLN A 89 3.49 8.06 25.20
N SER A 90 2.86 6.89 25.21
CA SER A 90 2.30 6.27 26.42
C SER A 90 3.36 5.75 27.40
N GLY A 91 4.65 5.79 27.03
CA GLY A 91 5.74 5.26 27.84
C GLY A 91 5.80 3.73 27.90
N GLU A 92 5.03 3.02 27.06
CA GLU A 92 4.99 1.56 27.01
C GLU A 92 6.29 0.96 26.43
N VAL A 93 7.05 1.77 25.68
CA VAL A 93 8.28 1.35 25.02
C VAL A 93 9.39 2.34 25.33
N SER A 94 10.56 1.84 25.74
CA SER A 94 11.76 2.67 25.92
C SER A 94 12.24 3.30 24.61
N GLU A 95 12.86 4.47 24.69
CA GLU A 95 13.42 5.18 23.53
C GLU A 95 14.31 4.29 22.65
N ARG A 96 15.18 3.48 23.27
CA ARG A 96 16.06 2.56 22.56
C ARG A 96 15.30 1.53 21.71
N VAL A 97 14.24 0.94 22.28
CA VAL A 97 13.43 -0.07 21.58
C VAL A 97 12.58 0.60 20.49
N PHE A 98 11.98 1.75 20.82
CA PHE A 98 11.22 2.57 19.88
C PHE A 98 12.06 2.93 18.66
N LEU A 99 13.23 3.55 18.86
CA LEU A 99 14.10 4.01 17.78
C LEU A 99 14.55 2.86 16.88
N LYS A 100 14.87 1.69 17.47
CA LYS A 100 15.24 0.50 16.72
C LYS A 100 14.10 0.03 15.80
N LEU A 101 12.90 -0.14 16.34
CA LEU A 101 11.74 -0.58 15.57
C LEU A 101 11.32 0.46 14.53
N TYR A 102 11.38 1.74 14.90
CA TYR A 102 11.01 2.84 14.01
C TYR A 102 11.95 2.91 12.80
N LYS A 103 13.27 2.77 13.02
CA LYS A 103 14.26 2.69 11.94
C LYS A 103 14.04 1.46 11.06
N GLU A 104 13.73 0.30 11.64
CA GLU A 104 13.44 -0.92 10.89
C GLU A 104 12.20 -0.76 10.00
N TYR A 105 11.11 -0.18 10.54
CA TYR A 105 9.90 0.09 9.77
C TYR A 105 10.12 1.14 8.69
N SER A 106 10.90 2.18 8.98
CA SER A 106 11.26 3.21 7.99
C SER A 106 12.10 2.63 6.85
N GLY A 107 13.06 1.76 7.16
CA GLY A 107 13.86 1.04 6.17
C GLY A 107 12.98 0.15 5.28
N LYS A 108 12.13 -0.68 5.90
CA LYS A 108 11.19 -1.55 5.17
C LYS A 108 10.23 -0.74 4.29
N LEU A 109 9.73 0.39 4.78
CA LEU A 109 8.81 1.25 4.03
C LEU A 109 9.52 1.82 2.79
N ASN A 110 10.76 2.30 2.95
CA ASN A 110 11.57 2.77 1.84
C ASN A 110 11.85 1.66 0.82
N ASP A 111 12.15 0.45 1.27
CA ASP A 111 12.35 -0.70 0.37
C ASP A 111 11.09 -1.02 -0.44
N TYR A 112 9.91 -1.00 0.18
CA TYR A 112 8.65 -1.16 -0.54
C TYR A 112 8.35 -0.02 -1.50
N LEU A 113 8.58 1.24 -1.11
CA LEU A 113 8.38 2.39 -2.00
C LEU A 113 9.31 2.32 -3.23
N LYS A 114 10.57 1.87 -3.05
CA LYS A 114 11.50 1.64 -4.16
C LYS A 114 11.06 0.49 -5.05
N ALA A 115 10.64 -0.64 -4.47
CA ALA A 115 10.13 -1.78 -5.23
C ALA A 115 8.90 -1.39 -6.05
N ARG A 116 8.01 -0.57 -5.47
CA ARG A 116 6.85 0.00 -6.16
C ARG A 116 7.27 0.87 -7.34
N ALA A 117 8.19 1.81 -7.13
CA ALA A 117 8.67 2.68 -8.21
C ALA A 117 9.28 1.87 -9.36
N ALA A 118 10.15 0.90 -9.04
CA ALA A 118 10.75 0.02 -10.04
C ALA A 118 9.70 -0.80 -10.81
N LYS A 119 8.69 -1.34 -10.12
CA LYS A 119 7.62 -2.10 -10.77
C LYS A 119 6.76 -1.22 -11.68
N LEU A 120 6.50 0.01 -11.25
CA LEU A 120 5.74 0.98 -12.02
C LEU A 120 6.49 1.37 -13.31
N ASP A 121 7.80 1.58 -13.24
CA ASP A 121 8.65 1.84 -14.41
C ASP A 121 8.69 0.65 -15.38
N GLU A 122 8.82 -0.58 -14.86
CA GLU A 122 8.77 -1.83 -15.65
C GLU A 122 7.44 -1.96 -16.41
N LEU A 123 6.32 -1.75 -15.72
CA LEU A 123 5.00 -1.82 -16.34
C LEU A 123 4.82 -0.73 -17.38
N ARG A 124 5.26 0.50 -17.14
CA ARG A 124 5.18 1.60 -18.12
C ARG A 124 6.00 1.31 -19.38
N SER A 125 7.22 0.79 -19.23
CA SER A 125 8.04 0.37 -20.38
C SER A 125 7.35 -0.72 -21.19
N THR A 126 6.82 -1.74 -20.52
CA THR A 126 6.09 -2.83 -21.17
C THR A 126 4.86 -2.30 -21.90
N LEU A 127 4.12 -1.38 -21.28
CA LEU A 127 2.92 -0.80 -21.85
C LEU A 127 3.25 0.00 -23.12
N GLU A 128 4.36 0.74 -23.12
CA GLU A 128 4.83 1.46 -24.29
C GLU A 128 5.22 0.52 -25.44
N GLU A 129 5.94 -0.56 -25.15
CA GLU A 129 6.23 -1.61 -26.14
C GLU A 129 4.95 -2.18 -26.76
N LYS A 130 3.94 -2.48 -25.94
CA LYS A 130 2.65 -3.02 -26.42
C LYS A 130 1.88 -1.99 -27.25
N ARG A 131 1.94 -0.70 -26.90
CA ARG A 131 1.34 0.38 -27.71
C ARG A 131 2.01 0.50 -29.08
N ASN A 132 3.33 0.37 -29.14
CA ASN A 132 4.04 0.39 -30.42
C ASN A 132 3.62 -0.78 -31.32
N VAL A 133 3.46 -1.98 -30.75
CA VAL A 133 2.96 -3.14 -31.51
C VAL A 133 1.52 -2.92 -31.99
N LEU A 134 0.64 -2.31 -31.18
CA LEU A 134 -0.71 -1.94 -31.62
C LEU A 134 -0.66 -0.95 -32.79
N SER A 135 0.23 0.04 -32.73
CA SER A 135 0.44 0.99 -33.83
C SER A 135 0.90 0.29 -35.11
N ASP A 136 1.81 -0.69 -35.00
CA ASP A 136 2.27 -1.49 -36.15
C ASP A 136 1.14 -2.33 -36.75
N ILE A 137 0.28 -2.93 -35.91
CA ILE A 137 -0.88 -3.68 -36.38
C ILE A 137 -1.85 -2.75 -37.12
N ALA A 138 -2.10 -1.55 -36.60
CA ALA A 138 -2.94 -0.55 -37.26
C ALA A 138 -2.40 -0.17 -38.65
N MET A 139 -1.09 0.08 -38.77
CA MET A 139 -0.44 0.36 -40.06
C MET A 139 -0.58 -0.83 -41.04
N ARG A 140 -0.42 -2.06 -40.57
CA ARG A 140 -0.57 -3.27 -41.42
C ARG A 140 -2.01 -3.48 -41.88
N LEU A 141 -2.99 -3.16 -41.05
CA LEU A 141 -4.40 -3.20 -41.42
C LEU A 141 -4.69 -2.20 -42.54
N GLU A 142 -4.19 -0.97 -42.41
CA GLU A 142 -4.30 0.07 -43.45
C GLU A 142 -3.61 -0.35 -44.75
N GLU A 143 -2.38 -0.87 -44.67
CA GLU A 143 -1.63 -1.37 -45.83
C GLU A 143 -2.42 -2.45 -46.60
N ILE A 144 -2.98 -3.43 -45.87
CA ILE A 144 -3.75 -4.52 -46.48
C ILE A 144 -5.06 -4.01 -47.10
N GLU A 145 -5.70 -3.02 -46.48
CA GLU A 145 -6.88 -2.36 -47.04
C GLU A 145 -6.57 -1.64 -48.36
N ILE A 146 -5.46 -0.90 -48.43
CA ILE A 146 -5.03 -0.22 -49.66
C ILE A 146 -4.69 -1.23 -50.75
N ARG A 147 -3.92 -2.28 -50.44
CA ARG A 147 -3.59 -3.33 -51.42
C ARG A 147 -4.82 -4.04 -51.97
N ALA A 148 -5.82 -4.30 -51.13
CA ALA A 148 -7.09 -4.87 -51.59
C ALA A 148 -7.85 -3.90 -52.51
N LYS A 149 -7.87 -2.60 -52.20
CA LYS A 149 -8.50 -1.56 -53.06
C LYS A 149 -7.83 -1.41 -54.43
N VAL A 150 -6.50 -1.58 -54.49
CA VAL A 150 -5.72 -1.56 -55.73
C VAL A 150 -5.81 -2.89 -56.50
N GLY A 151 -6.41 -3.92 -55.90
CA GLY A 151 -6.61 -5.24 -56.52
C GLY A 151 -5.40 -6.16 -56.45
N GLU A 152 -4.40 -5.85 -55.61
CA GLU A 152 -3.21 -6.70 -55.41
C GLU A 152 -3.52 -7.96 -54.58
N ILE A 153 -4.61 -7.96 -53.81
CA ILE A 153 -5.03 -9.05 -52.92
C ILE A 153 -6.48 -9.41 -53.21
N ASP A 154 -6.77 -10.70 -53.33
CA ASP A 154 -8.14 -11.19 -53.50
C ASP A 154 -8.97 -11.09 -52.20
N PRO A 155 -10.30 -11.06 -52.28
CA PRO A 155 -11.16 -10.90 -51.11
C PRO A 155 -10.98 -11.98 -50.03
N VAL A 156 -10.65 -13.22 -50.40
CA VAL A 156 -10.49 -14.33 -49.45
C VAL A 156 -9.21 -14.13 -48.64
N THR A 157 -8.09 -13.84 -49.32
CA THR A 157 -6.80 -13.55 -48.68
C THR A 157 -6.87 -12.29 -47.81
N TYR A 158 -7.57 -11.24 -48.28
CA TYR A 158 -7.80 -10.02 -47.51
C TYR A 158 -8.50 -10.33 -46.18
N ASN A 159 -9.66 -11.00 -46.24
CA ASN A 159 -10.46 -11.31 -45.06
C ASN A 159 -9.66 -12.16 -44.05
N GLN A 160 -8.93 -13.17 -44.51
CA GLN A 160 -8.12 -14.00 -43.63
C GLN A 160 -7.03 -13.21 -42.88
N ARG A 161 -6.31 -12.33 -43.59
CA ARG A 161 -5.23 -11.54 -42.97
C ARG A 161 -5.77 -10.49 -42.00
N VAL A 162 -6.87 -9.83 -42.36
CA VAL A 162 -7.54 -8.84 -41.50
C VAL A 162 -8.05 -9.50 -40.22
N GLU A 163 -8.71 -10.65 -40.31
CA GLU A 163 -9.23 -11.33 -39.11
C GLU A 163 -8.10 -11.80 -38.19
N LYS A 164 -6.97 -12.25 -38.75
CA LYS A 164 -5.79 -12.58 -37.95
C LYS A 164 -5.25 -11.36 -37.19
N LEU A 165 -5.05 -10.23 -37.88
CA LEU A 165 -4.55 -9.00 -37.28
C LEU A 165 -5.52 -8.44 -36.22
N LYS A 166 -6.83 -8.48 -36.47
CA LYS A 166 -7.86 -8.08 -35.48
C LYS A 166 -7.88 -8.96 -34.24
N THR A 167 -7.60 -10.26 -34.40
CA THR A 167 -7.51 -11.18 -33.27
C THR A 167 -6.28 -10.87 -32.42
N GLU A 168 -5.14 -10.61 -33.06
CA GLU A 168 -3.90 -10.17 -32.38
C GLU A 168 -4.11 -8.82 -31.67
N GLU A 169 -4.72 -7.84 -32.35
CA GLU A 169 -5.07 -6.53 -31.81
C GLU A 169 -5.93 -6.65 -30.54
N ARG A 170 -6.97 -7.49 -30.57
CA ARG A 170 -7.88 -7.69 -29.43
C ARG A 170 -7.15 -8.24 -28.21
N GLY A 171 -6.37 -9.30 -28.39
CA GLY A 171 -5.60 -9.90 -27.28
C GLY A 171 -4.55 -8.95 -26.71
N LEU A 172 -3.95 -8.12 -27.58
CA LEU A 172 -3.00 -7.11 -27.17
C LEU A 172 -3.68 -5.98 -26.38
N ASN A 173 -4.86 -5.54 -26.82
CA ASN A 173 -5.64 -4.52 -26.13
C ASN A 173 -6.12 -4.99 -24.74
N GLU A 174 -6.52 -6.25 -24.60
CA GLU A 174 -6.82 -6.87 -23.29
C GLU A 174 -5.61 -6.80 -22.35
N THR A 175 -4.42 -7.13 -22.87
CA THR A 175 -3.16 -7.05 -22.11
C THR A 175 -2.85 -5.61 -21.70
N VAL A 176 -3.00 -4.64 -22.61
CA VAL A 176 -2.81 -3.21 -22.32
C VAL A 176 -3.79 -2.72 -21.26
N ASN A 177 -5.05 -3.16 -21.30
CA ASN A 177 -6.05 -2.81 -20.30
C ASN A 177 -5.69 -3.37 -18.91
N SER A 178 -5.21 -4.62 -18.85
CA SER A 178 -4.72 -5.22 -17.61
C SER A 178 -3.52 -4.45 -17.04
N LEU A 179 -2.52 -4.15 -17.88
CA LEU A 179 -1.34 -3.37 -17.47
C LEU A 179 -1.71 -1.96 -16.98
N ASN A 180 -2.66 -1.29 -17.63
CA ASN A 180 -3.17 0.01 -17.15
C ASN A 180 -3.87 -0.12 -15.79
N ALA A 181 -4.60 -1.21 -15.53
CA ALA A 181 -5.20 -1.44 -14.22
C ALA A 181 -4.12 -1.62 -13.14
N ASP A 182 -3.09 -2.39 -13.43
CA ASP A 182 -1.95 -2.60 -12.53
C ASP A 182 -1.16 -1.31 -12.25
N VAL A 183 -0.91 -0.48 -13.28
CA VAL A 183 -0.28 0.84 -13.12
C VAL A 183 -1.12 1.74 -12.23
N ARG A 184 -2.45 1.81 -12.46
CA ARG A 184 -3.36 2.60 -11.61
C ARG A 184 -3.36 2.11 -10.16
N ALA A 185 -3.35 0.80 -9.95
CA ALA A 185 -3.29 0.21 -8.61
C ALA A 185 -1.98 0.58 -7.89
N LEU A 186 -0.85 0.57 -8.58
CA LEU A 186 0.42 1.04 -8.01
C LEU A 186 0.39 2.54 -7.76
N GLU A 187 -0.10 3.36 -8.69
CA GLU A 187 -0.18 4.83 -8.55
C GLU A 187 -0.97 5.27 -7.32
N ASN A 188 -2.06 4.56 -7.00
CA ASN A 188 -2.93 4.84 -5.87
C ASN A 188 -2.36 4.32 -4.51
N ILE A 189 -1.38 5.01 -3.95
CA ILE A 189 -0.81 4.67 -2.64
C ILE A 189 -1.85 4.88 -1.53
N LEU A 190 -1.94 3.92 -0.60
CA LEU A 190 -3.02 3.83 0.40
C LEU A 190 -4.42 3.72 -0.23
N GLY A 191 -4.51 3.20 -1.46
CA GLY A 191 -5.78 3.06 -2.18
C GLY A 191 -6.77 2.08 -1.55
N ASP A 192 -6.31 1.25 -0.61
CA ASP A 192 -7.14 0.39 0.22
C ASP A 192 -7.78 1.13 1.41
N MET A 193 -7.30 2.32 1.74
CA MET A 193 -7.86 3.18 2.79
C MET A 193 -8.91 4.13 2.24
N LYS A 194 -9.95 4.36 3.04
CA LYS A 194 -10.92 5.43 2.79
C LYS A 194 -10.28 6.80 3.00
N PRO A 195 -10.83 7.85 2.35
CA PRO A 195 -10.39 9.23 2.56
C PRO A 195 -10.37 9.63 4.03
N SER A 196 -11.42 9.25 4.77
CA SER A 196 -11.58 9.48 6.20
C SER A 196 -10.48 8.78 7.02
N GLU A 197 -10.15 7.53 6.69
CA GLU A 197 -9.09 6.79 7.38
C GLU A 197 -7.71 7.43 7.17
N ILE A 198 -7.43 7.93 5.95
CA ILE A 198 -6.21 8.69 5.66
C ILE A 198 -6.17 9.98 6.48
N HIS A 199 -7.29 10.71 6.56
CA HIS A 199 -7.40 11.92 7.36
C HIS A 199 -7.21 11.64 8.86
N ASP A 200 -7.81 10.57 9.39
CA ASP A 200 -7.65 10.15 10.78
C ASP A 200 -6.21 9.77 11.10
N LEU A 201 -5.55 9.06 10.18
CA LEU A 201 -4.13 8.73 10.28
C LEU A 201 -3.26 9.99 10.30
N GLU A 202 -3.55 10.96 9.44
CA GLU A 202 -2.84 12.25 9.44
C GLU A 202 -3.03 12.98 10.78
N MET A 203 -4.26 13.09 11.28
CA MET A 203 -4.56 13.73 12.56
C MET A 203 -3.85 13.04 13.73
N LYS A 204 -3.81 11.71 13.71
CA LYS A 204 -3.07 10.91 14.68
C LYS A 204 -1.56 11.20 14.65
N ILE A 205 -0.97 11.28 13.46
CA ILE A 205 0.45 11.63 13.30
C ILE A 205 0.72 13.08 13.72
N ARG A 206 -0.19 14.03 13.45
CA ARG A 206 -0.06 15.42 13.93
C ARG A 206 -0.03 15.50 15.45
N ARG A 207 -0.95 14.82 16.13
CA ARG A 207 -0.95 14.73 17.60
C ARG A 207 0.35 14.12 18.12
N SER A 208 0.83 13.06 17.45
CA SER A 208 2.09 12.42 17.79
C SER A 208 3.29 13.35 17.66
N LYS A 209 3.31 14.19 16.62
CA LYS A 209 4.35 15.21 16.43
C LYS A 209 4.40 16.17 17.62
N SER A 210 3.25 16.75 18.00
CA SER A 210 3.18 17.70 19.11
C SER A 210 3.53 17.06 20.45
N ALA A 211 3.12 15.81 20.68
CA ALA A 211 3.49 15.07 21.88
C ALA A 211 5.00 14.81 21.94
N LEU A 212 5.61 14.41 20.82
CA LEU A 212 7.04 14.17 20.72
C LEU A 212 7.85 15.46 20.97
N GLU A 213 7.42 16.59 20.42
CA GLU A 213 8.04 17.90 20.66
C GLU A 213 8.05 18.24 22.16
N LYS A 214 6.91 18.07 22.84
CA LYS A 214 6.82 18.25 24.29
C LYS A 214 7.72 17.29 25.07
N MET A 215 7.79 16.01 24.67
CA MET A 215 8.70 15.04 25.30
C MET A 215 10.18 15.44 25.15
N GLY A 216 10.53 16.08 24.02
CA GLY A 216 11.85 16.65 23.78
C GLY A 216 12.15 17.83 24.71
N GLU A 217 11.22 18.78 24.83
CA GLU A 217 11.33 19.92 25.75
C GLU A 217 11.46 19.48 27.22
N GLU A 218 10.77 18.41 27.60
CA GLU A 218 10.84 17.81 28.94
C GLU A 218 12.10 16.95 29.17
N GLY A 219 12.97 16.81 28.16
CA GLY A 219 14.20 16.00 28.26
C GLY A 219 13.97 14.49 28.38
N LYS A 220 12.78 14.00 28.04
CA LYS A 220 12.41 12.57 28.10
C LYS A 220 12.91 11.77 26.90
N VAL A 221 13.37 12.46 25.86
CA VAL A 221 13.85 11.90 24.60
C VAL A 221 15.12 12.63 24.22
N THR A 222 16.09 11.91 23.67
CA THR A 222 17.32 12.55 23.17
C THR A 222 17.02 13.47 21.99
N GLN A 223 17.80 14.54 21.87
CA GLN A 223 17.68 15.48 20.75
C GLN A 223 17.85 14.79 19.39
N GLU A 224 18.77 13.83 19.29
CA GLU A 224 18.99 13.04 18.09
C GLU A 224 17.74 12.23 17.67
N THR A 225 17.08 11.57 18.62
CA THR A 225 15.84 10.84 18.35
C THR A 225 14.72 11.80 17.95
N LEU A 226 14.59 12.93 18.65
CA LEU A 226 13.58 13.94 18.35
C LEU A 226 13.72 14.45 16.92
N GLU A 227 14.91 14.89 16.51
CA GLU A 227 15.16 15.43 15.17
C GLU A 227 14.92 14.40 14.07
N PHE A 228 15.43 13.18 14.25
CA PHE A 228 15.26 12.10 13.28
C PHE A 228 13.77 11.76 13.08
N VAL A 229 13.04 11.54 14.16
CA VAL A 229 11.63 11.12 14.09
C VAL A 229 10.73 12.27 13.64
N LYS A 230 11.00 13.50 14.09
CA LYS A 230 10.24 14.68 13.66
C LYS A 230 10.37 14.90 12.14
N SER A 231 11.58 14.80 11.60
CA SER A 231 11.79 14.94 10.15
C SER A 231 11.01 13.90 9.34
N ASP A 232 11.03 12.64 9.79
CA ASP A 232 10.28 11.56 9.16
C ASP A 232 8.76 11.77 9.28
N ILE A 233 8.25 12.15 10.46
CA ILE A 233 6.85 12.52 10.67
C ILE A 233 6.40 13.64 9.73
N GLU A 234 7.21 14.68 9.56
CA GLU A 234 6.92 15.76 8.62
C GLU A 234 6.85 15.27 7.18
N GLY A 235 7.71 14.32 6.80
CA GLY A 235 7.63 13.62 5.52
C GLY A 235 6.31 12.85 5.35
N MET A 236 5.93 12.08 6.37
CA MET A 236 4.65 11.35 6.37
C MET A 236 3.46 12.30 6.26
N LEU A 237 3.46 13.41 6.99
CA LEU A 237 2.37 14.40 6.96
C LEU A 237 2.24 15.07 5.59
N ARG A 238 3.35 15.49 4.96
CA ARG A 238 3.31 16.05 3.60
C ARG A 238 2.76 15.05 2.60
N PHE A 239 3.15 13.78 2.73
CA PHE A 239 2.66 12.72 1.87
C PHE A 239 1.15 12.49 2.04
N LEU A 240 0.66 12.31 3.27
CA LEU A 240 -0.77 12.11 3.53
C LEU A 240 -1.59 13.31 3.07
N ASP A 241 -1.12 14.54 3.35
CA ASP A 241 -1.77 15.76 2.89
C ASP A 241 -1.90 15.79 1.36
N SER A 242 -0.87 15.36 0.62
CA SER A 242 -0.94 15.30 -0.84
C SER A 242 -2.00 14.35 -1.38
N LEU A 243 -2.38 13.30 -0.64
CA LEU A 243 -3.41 12.33 -1.04
C LEU A 243 -4.84 12.86 -0.85
N ILE A 244 -5.04 13.80 0.09
CA ILE A 244 -6.38 14.31 0.46
C ILE A 244 -6.50 15.83 0.33
N LYS A 245 -5.53 16.49 -0.29
CA LYS A 245 -5.49 17.95 -0.45
C LYS A 245 -6.75 18.49 -1.13
N ASP A 246 -7.11 17.92 -2.28
CA ASP A 246 -8.27 18.38 -3.06
C ASP A 246 -9.58 18.22 -2.27
N ARG A 247 -9.67 17.17 -1.44
CA ARG A 247 -10.82 16.93 -0.55
C ARG A 247 -10.92 17.98 0.54
N LYS A 248 -9.80 18.29 1.21
CA LYS A 248 -9.73 19.37 2.23
C LYS A 248 -10.07 20.72 1.63
N GLU A 249 -9.58 21.03 0.44
CA GLU A 249 -9.88 22.28 -0.25
C GLU A 249 -11.36 22.38 -0.62
N LYS A 250 -11.96 21.28 -1.08
CA LYS A 250 -13.40 21.22 -1.36
C LYS A 250 -14.23 21.41 -0.09
N GLU A 251 -13.89 20.73 0.99
CA GLU A 251 -14.58 20.89 2.28
C GLU A 251 -14.48 22.33 2.78
N LYS A 252 -13.29 22.93 2.73
CA LYS A 252 -13.08 24.32 3.12
C LYS A 252 -14.02 25.27 2.38
N LYS A 253 -14.12 25.12 1.06
CA LYS A 253 -15.05 25.93 0.23
C LYS A 253 -16.51 25.74 0.63
N LEU A 254 -16.95 24.50 0.88
CA LEU A 254 -18.31 24.22 1.33
C LEU A 254 -18.59 24.83 2.73
N ARG A 255 -17.61 24.81 3.64
CA ARG A 255 -17.72 25.45 4.95
C ARG A 255 -17.81 26.97 4.85
N GLU A 256 -17.03 27.59 3.98
CA GLU A 256 -17.14 29.03 3.67
C GLU A 256 -18.51 29.38 3.08
N GLN A 257 -19.08 28.52 2.24
CA GLN A 257 -20.44 28.67 1.72
C GLN A 257 -21.50 28.55 2.84
N LEU A 258 -21.33 27.62 3.79
CA LEU A 258 -22.20 27.52 4.97
C LEU A 258 -22.15 28.77 5.84
N GLU A 259 -20.95 29.31 6.08
CA GLU A 259 -20.77 30.54 6.85
C GLU A 259 -21.43 31.75 6.16
N THR A 260 -21.26 31.86 4.84
CA THR A 260 -21.94 32.87 4.02
C THR A 260 -23.46 32.72 4.10
N LEU A 261 -23.96 31.49 3.97
CA LEU A 261 -25.38 31.18 4.07
C LEU A 261 -25.95 31.55 5.44
N GLN A 262 -25.24 31.24 6.52
CA GLN A 262 -25.62 31.59 7.90
C GLN A 262 -25.65 33.11 8.09
N THR A 263 -24.70 33.83 7.50
CA THR A 263 -24.65 35.31 7.57
C THR A 263 -25.84 35.93 6.84
N ARG A 264 -26.15 35.46 5.62
CA ARG A 264 -27.32 35.94 4.86
C ARG A 264 -28.64 35.70 5.58
N TYR A 265 -28.79 34.53 6.22
CA TYR A 265 -29.97 34.26 7.06
C TYR A 265 -30.07 35.21 8.25
N LYS A 266 -28.96 35.50 8.95
CA LYS A 266 -28.93 36.49 10.05
C LYS A 266 -29.27 37.91 9.60
N LEU A 267 -28.98 38.25 8.35
CA LEU A 267 -29.35 39.52 7.72
C LEU A 267 -30.80 39.52 7.20
N SER A 268 -31.57 38.46 7.45
CA SER A 268 -32.95 38.27 6.96
C SER A 268 -33.08 38.28 5.43
N GLU A 269 -32.00 38.00 4.70
CA GLU A 269 -32.00 37.90 3.22
C GLU A 269 -32.61 36.59 2.71
N LEU A 270 -32.84 35.61 3.60
CA LEU A 270 -33.32 34.27 3.27
C LEU A 270 -34.46 33.87 4.22
N SER A 271 -35.43 33.11 3.71
CA SER A 271 -36.41 32.46 4.58
C SER A 271 -35.77 31.32 5.36
N ILE A 272 -36.37 30.94 6.49
CA ILE A 272 -35.90 29.81 7.29
C ILE A 272 -35.94 28.48 6.52
N GLU A 273 -36.94 28.31 5.64
CA GLU A 273 -37.08 27.12 4.80
C GLU A 273 -35.95 27.03 3.76
N GLU A 274 -35.61 28.14 3.12
CA GLU A 274 -34.51 28.21 2.15
C GLU A 274 -33.15 27.99 2.80
N TYR A 275 -32.95 28.58 3.98
CA TYR A 275 -31.76 28.38 4.80
C TYR A 275 -31.59 26.92 5.19
N GLU A 276 -32.60 26.30 5.80
CA GLU A 276 -32.52 24.90 6.26
C GLU A 276 -32.42 23.90 5.10
N ARG A 277 -33.00 24.20 3.93
CA ARG A 277 -32.79 23.38 2.72
C ARG A 277 -31.33 23.45 2.25
N ARG A 278 -30.81 24.65 1.98
CA ARG A 278 -29.44 24.82 1.46
C ARG A 278 -28.37 24.35 2.44
N LYS A 279 -28.60 24.56 3.74
CA LYS A 279 -27.72 24.05 4.80
C LYS A 279 -27.63 22.53 4.77
N ARG A 280 -28.76 21.83 4.61
CA ARG A 280 -28.79 20.36 4.49
C ARG A 280 -28.07 19.87 3.23
N GLU A 281 -28.27 20.54 2.10
CA GLU A 281 -27.58 20.21 0.84
C GLU A 281 -26.06 20.33 0.99
N ILE A 282 -25.57 21.47 1.49
CA ILE A 282 -24.13 21.68 1.68
C ILE A 282 -23.55 20.71 2.73
N GLN A 283 -24.30 20.43 3.81
CA GLN A 283 -23.86 19.47 4.82
C GLN A 283 -23.74 18.06 4.24
N ALA A 284 -24.72 17.62 3.43
CA ALA A 284 -24.65 16.33 2.76
C ALA A 284 -23.48 16.24 1.77
N GLU A 285 -23.14 17.35 1.10
CA GLU A 285 -21.95 17.41 0.25
C GLU A 285 -20.64 17.30 1.05
N ILE A 286 -20.57 17.92 2.23
CA ILE A 286 -19.41 17.80 3.14
C ILE A 286 -19.26 16.37 3.60
N ASP A 287 -20.35 15.72 4.03
CA ASP A 287 -20.30 14.35 4.54
C ASP A 287 -19.79 13.38 3.45
N LYS A 288 -20.21 13.59 2.19
CA LYS A 288 -19.78 12.80 1.03
C LYS A 288 -18.30 12.96 0.65
N ILE A 289 -17.61 14.01 1.11
CA ILE A 289 -16.17 14.19 0.79
C ILE A 289 -15.30 13.11 1.40
N TRP A 290 -15.73 12.58 2.55
CA TRP A 290 -14.94 11.67 3.39
C TRP A 290 -15.43 10.22 3.38
N GLU A 291 -16.50 9.92 2.63
CA GLU A 291 -16.97 8.56 2.30
C GLU A 291 -16.02 7.83 1.34
#